data_AF-A0A8S3F0F3-F1
#
_entry.id   AF-A0A8S3F0F3-F1
#
_cell.length_a   1.000
_cell.length_b   1.000
_cell.length_c   1.000
_cell.angle_alpha   90.00
_cell.angle_beta   90.00
_cell.angle_gamma   90.00
#
_symmetry.space_group_name_H-M   'P 1'
#
loop_
_entity.id
_entity.type
_entity.pdbx_description
1 polymer ?
#
loop_
_entity_poly.entity_id
_entity_poly.type
_entity_poly.pdbx_seq_one_letter_code
_entity_poly.pdbx_strand_id
1 'polypeptide(L)'
;MLNSFARNALSQLTSTFDPDLYEDFIEAWGTHIITKSLIGGMIEERAKVTKCFLGTDDRIVAGCIPFSGRGPTNSSCAYYADQTQILSTRRLGGNAEIENDDDWRRTIAAAPALLQILEMIPWNDFVTDETVKQNLRTIIRYRQRNTDFVQTEAVRHVDTRLATCIP
;
A
#
# COMPACT_ATOMS: atom_id res chain seq x y z
N MET A 1 12.36 12.97 16.71
CA MET A 1 11.79 13.52 17.96
C MET A 1 10.27 13.46 17.83
N LEU A 2 9.56 12.85 18.79
CA LEU A 2 8.09 12.73 18.73
C LEU A 2 7.40 14.07 19.03
N ASN A 3 6.22 14.32 18.45
CA ASN A 3 5.40 15.48 18.79
C ASN A 3 4.70 15.31 20.17
N SER A 4 4.02 16.36 20.66
CA SER A 4 3.36 16.31 21.98
C SER A 4 2.26 15.26 22.09
N PHE A 5 1.47 15.06 21.04
CA PHE A 5 0.39 14.08 21.00
C PHE A 5 0.93 12.64 21.08
N ALA A 6 1.94 12.32 20.28
CA ALA A 6 2.61 11.02 20.29
C ALA A 6 3.25 10.71 21.65
N ARG A 7 3.87 11.71 22.29
CA ARG A 7 4.42 11.55 23.65
C ARG A 7 3.33 11.31 24.68
N ASN A 8 2.22 12.04 24.59
CA ASN A 8 1.07 11.84 25.49
C ASN A 8 0.50 10.43 25.32
N ALA A 9 0.27 9.98 24.08
CA ALA A 9 -0.24 8.63 23.81
C ALA A 9 0.65 7.55 24.43
N LEU A 10 1.98 7.64 24.27
CA LEU A 10 2.91 6.70 24.90
C LEU A 10 2.88 6.74 26.43
N SER A 11 2.64 7.91 27.04
CA SER A 11 2.57 8.05 28.50
C SER A 11 1.34 7.39 29.13
N GLN A 12 0.34 7.02 28.34
CA GLN A 12 -0.85 6.31 28.81
C GLN A 12 -0.63 4.79 28.89
N LEU A 13 0.43 4.27 28.26
CA LEU A 13 0.79 2.86 28.36
C LEU A 13 1.40 2.56 29.74
N THR A 14 1.03 1.41 30.30
CA THR A 14 1.48 1.00 31.63
C THR A 14 2.46 -0.17 31.54
N SER A 15 3.33 -0.33 32.54
CA SER A 15 4.29 -1.44 32.59
C SER A 15 3.61 -2.79 32.76
N THR A 16 2.44 -2.85 33.41
CA THR A 16 1.63 -4.06 33.49
C THR A 16 1.03 -4.34 32.12
N PHE A 17 1.21 -5.56 31.61
CA PHE A 17 0.66 -5.92 30.30
C PHE A 17 -0.86 -6.06 30.37
N ASP A 18 -1.55 -5.10 29.75
CA ASP A 18 -2.98 -5.10 29.50
C ASP A 18 -3.20 -5.20 27.98
N PRO A 19 -3.62 -6.35 27.45
CA PRO A 19 -3.76 -6.56 26.01
C PRO A 19 -4.68 -5.52 25.35
N ASP A 20 -5.78 -5.15 25.99
CA ASP A 20 -6.81 -4.29 25.42
C ASP A 20 -6.27 -2.86 25.27
N LEU A 21 -5.61 -2.34 26.32
CA LEU A 21 -4.96 -1.01 26.27
C LEU A 21 -3.92 -0.91 25.14
N TYR A 22 -3.12 -1.96 24.95
CA TYR A 22 -2.07 -1.95 23.94
C TYR A 22 -2.64 -2.17 22.52
N GLU A 23 -3.72 -2.93 22.37
CA GLU A 23 -4.43 -3.06 21.11
C GLU A 23 -5.10 -1.74 20.70
N ASP A 24 -5.79 -1.08 21.62
CA ASP A 24 -6.41 0.24 21.38
C ASP A 24 -5.37 1.27 20.93
N PHE A 25 -4.18 1.25 21.55
CA PHE A 25 -3.08 2.11 21.13
C PHE A 25 -2.66 1.84 19.68
N ILE A 26 -2.47 0.58 19.30
CA ILE A 26 -2.04 0.21 17.94
C ILE A 26 -3.15 0.47 16.92
N GLU A 27 -4.41 0.29 17.27
CA GLU A 27 -5.54 0.60 16.41
C GLU A 27 -5.62 2.10 16.11
N ALA A 28 -5.40 2.94 17.13
CA ALA A 28 -5.45 4.39 16.98
C ALA A 28 -4.23 4.97 16.24
N TRP A 29 -3.02 4.44 16.49
CA TRP A 29 -1.76 5.05 16.06
C TRP A 29 -0.97 4.23 15.04
N GLY A 30 -1.46 3.05 14.67
CA GLY A 30 -0.74 2.09 13.85
C GLY A 30 0.42 1.42 14.59
N THR A 31 1.11 0.53 13.89
CA THR A 31 2.24 -0.24 14.46
C THR A 31 3.58 0.49 14.34
N HIS A 32 3.71 1.39 13.37
CA HIS A 32 4.97 2.08 13.04
C HIS A 32 4.72 3.56 12.76
N ILE A 33 5.77 4.35 12.96
CA ILE A 33 5.85 5.74 12.54
C ILE A 33 6.66 5.82 11.26
N ILE A 34 6.11 6.46 10.24
CA ILE A 34 6.80 6.74 8.99
C ILE A 34 7.86 7.82 9.25
N THR A 35 9.13 7.50 9.00
CA THR A 35 10.26 8.44 9.18
C THR A 35 10.77 8.99 7.86
N LYS A 36 10.58 8.24 6.75
CA LYS A 36 10.86 8.71 5.40
C LYS A 36 9.76 8.26 4.45
N SER A 37 9.33 9.18 3.61
CA SER A 37 8.29 8.93 2.62
C SER A 37 8.52 9.74 1.35
N LEU A 38 7.91 9.23 0.28
CA LEU A 38 7.68 10.00 -0.93
C LEU A 38 6.26 10.54 -0.87
N ILE A 39 6.12 11.87 -0.95
CA ILE A 39 4.84 12.56 -1.06
C ILE A 39 4.74 13.25 -2.41
N GLY A 40 3.53 13.39 -2.95
CA GLY A 40 3.30 14.03 -4.24
C GLY A 40 1.95 13.68 -4.80
N GLY A 41 1.88 13.51 -6.12
CA GLY A 41 0.67 13.04 -6.78
C GLY A 41 0.96 11.92 -7.77
N MET A 42 0.01 11.01 -7.91
CA MET A 42 0.13 9.83 -8.76
C MET A 42 -1.22 9.55 -9.43
N ILE A 43 -1.18 9.13 -10.69
CA ILE A 43 -2.32 8.47 -11.35
C ILE A 43 -2.07 6.98 -11.19
N GLU A 44 -2.92 6.32 -10.41
CA GLU A 44 -2.92 4.87 -10.25
C GLU A 44 -3.94 4.25 -11.20
N GLU A 45 -3.47 3.37 -12.08
CA GLU A 45 -4.31 2.59 -12.96
C GLU A 45 -4.16 1.10 -12.67
N ARG A 46 -5.29 0.41 -12.65
CA ARG A 46 -5.33 -1.03 -12.43
C ARG A 46 -5.98 -1.69 -13.62
N ALA A 47 -5.30 -2.69 -14.16
CA ALA A 47 -5.84 -3.55 -15.20
C ALA A 47 -5.97 -4.97 -14.67
N LYS A 48 -6.93 -5.72 -15.21
CA LYS A 48 -6.96 -7.17 -15.08
C LYS A 48 -6.76 -7.82 -16.44
N VAL A 49 -6.16 -8.99 -16.42
CA VAL A 49 -6.23 -9.93 -17.54
C VAL A 49 -7.62 -10.57 -17.52
N THR A 50 -8.36 -10.47 -18.62
CA THR A 50 -9.73 -10.99 -18.75
C THR A 50 -9.82 -12.35 -19.41
N LYS A 51 -8.79 -12.75 -20.15
CA LYS A 51 -8.73 -14.00 -20.92
C LYS A 51 -7.36 -14.62 -20.73
N CYS A 52 -7.29 -15.95 -20.68
CA CYS A 52 -6.01 -16.65 -20.69
C CYS A 52 -5.33 -16.40 -22.05
N PHE A 53 -4.02 -16.19 -22.05
CA PHE A 53 -3.28 -15.97 -23.29
C PHE A 53 -1.87 -16.55 -23.17
N LEU A 54 -1.25 -16.80 -24.31
CA LEU A 54 0.15 -17.24 -24.36
C LEU A 54 1.07 -16.04 -24.16
N GLY A 55 1.53 -15.86 -22.92
CA GLY A 55 2.60 -14.93 -22.60
C GLY A 55 3.95 -15.54 -22.99
N THR A 56 4.73 -14.85 -23.81
CA THR A 56 6.12 -15.24 -24.10
C THR A 56 7.10 -14.57 -23.13
N ASP A 57 6.74 -13.40 -22.59
CA ASP A 57 7.48 -12.64 -21.56
C ASP A 57 6.52 -11.70 -20.82
N ASP A 58 6.47 -11.80 -19.48
CA ASP A 58 5.63 -10.96 -18.61
C ASP A 58 5.91 -9.46 -18.78
N ARG A 59 7.15 -9.08 -19.12
CA ARG A 59 7.53 -7.68 -19.36
C ARG A 59 6.89 -7.13 -20.63
N ILE A 60 6.78 -7.97 -21.67
CA ILE A 60 6.12 -7.60 -22.93
C ILE A 60 4.63 -7.39 -22.68
N VAL A 61 4.00 -8.32 -21.95
CA VAL A 61 2.59 -8.22 -21.56
C VAL A 61 2.34 -6.92 -20.79
N ALA A 62 3.12 -6.67 -19.73
CA ALA A 62 2.99 -5.48 -18.90
C ALA A 62 3.19 -4.17 -19.68
N GLY A 63 4.10 -4.19 -20.66
CA GLY A 63 4.36 -3.06 -21.57
C GLY A 63 3.27 -2.85 -22.64
N CYS A 64 2.35 -3.78 -22.81
CA CYS A 64 1.24 -3.69 -23.77
C CYS A 64 -0.12 -3.41 -23.12
N ILE A 65 -0.18 -3.31 -21.78
CA ILE A 65 -1.39 -2.90 -21.07
C ILE A 65 -1.71 -1.44 -21.43
N PRO A 66 -2.94 -1.12 -21.86
CA PRO A 66 -3.32 0.20 -22.39
C PRO A 66 -3.60 1.21 -21.27
N PHE A 67 -2.61 1.45 -20.41
CA PHE A 67 -2.65 2.49 -19.39
C PHE A 67 -2.56 3.90 -20.02
N SER A 68 -3.23 4.87 -19.41
CA SER A 68 -3.19 6.26 -19.89
C SER A 68 -1.76 6.80 -19.83
N GLY A 69 -1.33 7.42 -20.94
CA GLY A 69 0.05 7.92 -21.09
C GLY A 69 1.10 6.86 -21.43
N ARG A 70 0.73 5.59 -21.64
CA ARG A 70 1.62 4.57 -22.22
C ARG A 70 1.29 4.32 -23.69
N GLY A 71 2.31 4.37 -24.54
CA GLY A 71 2.22 3.90 -25.91
C GLY A 71 2.49 2.39 -26.01
N PRO A 72 2.02 1.73 -27.08
CA PRO A 72 2.36 0.33 -27.32
C PRO A 72 3.88 0.17 -27.48
N THR A 73 4.46 -0.78 -26.76
CA THR A 73 5.92 -1.04 -26.79
C THR A 73 6.37 -1.81 -28.03
N ASN A 74 5.45 -2.50 -28.72
CA ASN A 74 5.70 -3.17 -30.00
C ASN A 74 4.38 -3.37 -30.79
N SER A 75 4.52 -3.81 -32.05
CA SER A 75 3.40 -4.05 -32.96
C SER A 75 2.43 -5.15 -32.53
N SER A 76 2.84 -6.05 -31.63
CA SER A 76 2.01 -7.15 -31.12
C SER A 76 1.17 -6.75 -29.90
N CYS A 77 1.27 -5.50 -29.42
CA CYS A 77 0.51 -5.07 -28.24
C CYS A 77 -1.02 -5.11 -28.43
N ALA A 78 -1.53 -5.07 -29.65
CA ALA A 78 -2.96 -5.20 -29.91
C ALA A 78 -3.54 -6.53 -29.39
N TYR A 79 -2.78 -7.64 -29.51
CA TYR A 79 -3.19 -8.95 -28.99
C TYR A 79 -3.34 -8.92 -27.47
N TYR A 80 -2.30 -8.46 -26.76
CA TYR A 80 -2.30 -8.41 -25.28
C TYR A 80 -3.29 -7.39 -24.73
N ALA A 81 -3.45 -6.24 -25.39
CA ALA A 81 -4.44 -5.23 -24.99
C ALA A 81 -5.87 -5.78 -25.01
N ASP A 82 -6.26 -6.56 -26.04
CA ASP A 82 -7.58 -7.21 -26.11
C ASP A 82 -7.83 -8.23 -24.99
N GLN A 83 -6.77 -8.74 -24.37
CA GLN A 83 -6.87 -9.67 -23.23
C GLN A 83 -6.91 -8.95 -21.89
N THR A 84 -6.91 -7.61 -21.88
CA THR A 84 -6.87 -6.81 -20.64
C THR A 84 -8.01 -5.82 -20.57
N GLN A 85 -8.45 -5.52 -19.35
CA GLN A 85 -9.45 -4.51 -19.07
C GLN A 85 -8.94 -3.58 -17.97
N ILE A 86 -8.96 -2.27 -18.24
CA ILE A 86 -8.74 -1.26 -17.21
C ILE A 86 -9.94 -1.28 -16.25
N LEU A 87 -9.68 -1.54 -14.98
CA LEU A 87 -10.68 -1.64 -13.93
C LEU A 87 -10.92 -0.31 -13.24
N SER A 88 -9.86 0.46 -13.04
CA SER A 88 -9.93 1.70 -12.30
C SER A 88 -8.78 2.61 -12.67
N THR A 89 -9.09 3.90 -12.73
CA THR A 89 -8.11 5.00 -12.77
C THR A 89 -8.40 5.89 -11.58
N ARG A 90 -7.42 6.15 -10.74
CA ARG A 90 -7.54 6.97 -9.54
C ARG A 90 -6.39 7.97 -9.47
N ARG A 91 -6.71 9.22 -9.13
CA ARG A 91 -5.71 10.22 -8.74
C ARG A 91 -5.48 10.19 -7.23
N LEU A 92 -4.22 10.24 -6.84
CA LEU A 92 -3.76 10.42 -5.47
C LEU A 92 -3.08 11.77 -5.38
N GLY A 93 -3.46 12.58 -4.38
CA GLY A 93 -2.97 13.94 -4.21
C GLY A 93 -3.59 14.93 -5.21
N GLY A 94 -3.36 16.21 -4.96
CA GLY A 94 -4.01 17.32 -5.66
C GLY A 94 -5.51 17.40 -5.40
N ASN A 95 -6.18 18.27 -6.14
CA ASN A 95 -7.63 18.36 -6.18
C ASN A 95 -8.17 17.38 -7.24
N ALA A 96 -8.73 16.26 -6.79
CA ALA A 96 -9.24 15.20 -7.66
C ALA A 96 -10.41 15.63 -8.57
N GLU A 97 -11.08 16.75 -8.28
CA GLU A 97 -12.20 17.27 -9.08
C GLU A 97 -11.76 17.95 -10.39
N ILE A 98 -10.48 18.32 -10.51
CA ILE A 98 -9.97 18.95 -11.73
C ILE A 98 -9.81 17.89 -12.82
N GLU A 99 -10.62 17.95 -13.87
CA GLU A 99 -10.60 16.94 -14.95
C GLU A 99 -9.30 16.94 -15.76
N ASN A 100 -8.73 18.13 -16.03
CA ASN A 100 -7.51 18.27 -16.82
C ASN A 100 -6.26 17.85 -16.04
N ASP A 101 -5.42 16.98 -16.62
CA ASP A 101 -4.22 16.46 -15.97
C ASP A 101 -3.17 17.54 -15.64
N ASP A 102 -2.96 18.52 -16.52
CA ASP A 102 -1.96 19.56 -16.31
C ASP A 102 -2.39 20.53 -15.19
N ASP A 103 -3.67 20.87 -15.13
CA ASP A 103 -4.22 21.70 -14.05
C ASP A 103 -4.29 20.93 -12.73
N TRP A 104 -4.65 19.64 -12.76
CA TRP A 104 -4.58 18.78 -11.58
C TRP A 104 -3.15 18.72 -11.03
N ARG A 105 -2.15 18.53 -11.90
CA ARG A 105 -0.73 18.47 -11.51
C ARG A 105 -0.27 19.72 -10.75
N ARG A 106 -0.77 20.90 -11.12
CA ARG A 106 -0.45 22.17 -10.44
C ARG A 106 -0.99 22.22 -9.01
N THR A 107 -2.02 21.45 -8.67
CA THR A 107 -2.59 21.40 -7.31
C THR A 107 -1.88 20.45 -6.36
N ILE A 108 -1.02 19.55 -6.87
CA ILE A 108 -0.34 18.53 -6.06
C ILE A 108 0.48 19.15 -4.94
N ALA A 109 1.21 20.24 -5.22
CA ALA A 109 2.08 20.87 -4.23
C ALA A 109 1.30 21.37 -3.00
N ALA A 110 0.04 21.80 -3.18
CA ALA A 110 -0.81 22.28 -2.09
C ALA A 110 -1.50 21.15 -1.31
N ALA A 111 -1.73 20.01 -1.95
CA ALA A 111 -2.43 18.87 -1.37
C ALA A 111 -1.76 17.53 -1.74
N PRO A 112 -0.51 17.28 -1.35
CA PRO A 112 0.17 16.05 -1.72
C PRO A 112 -0.41 14.84 -0.97
N ALA A 113 -0.37 13.67 -1.62
CA ALA A 113 -0.65 12.39 -0.97
C ALA A 113 0.65 11.66 -0.62
N LEU A 114 0.57 10.77 0.37
CA LEU A 114 1.59 9.78 0.65
C LEU A 114 1.59 8.73 -0.46
N LEU A 115 2.68 8.67 -1.24
CA LEU A 115 2.80 7.74 -2.38
C LEU A 115 3.55 6.47 -2.00
N GLN A 116 4.61 6.60 -1.21
CA GLN A 116 5.43 5.47 -0.80
C GLN A 116 6.02 5.71 0.59
N ILE A 117 6.02 4.67 1.41
CA ILE A 117 6.77 4.63 2.66
C ILE A 117 8.13 4.02 2.37
N LEU A 118 9.20 4.77 2.66
CA LEU A 118 10.57 4.35 2.42
C LEU A 118 11.22 3.81 3.69
N GLU A 119 10.84 4.39 4.84
CA GLU A 119 11.35 3.99 6.14
C GLU A 119 10.27 4.17 7.20
N MET A 120 10.17 3.19 8.09
CA MET A 120 9.28 3.21 9.22
C MET A 120 10.00 2.64 10.45
N ILE A 121 9.71 3.18 11.63
CA ILE A 121 10.27 2.75 12.90
C ILE A 121 9.11 2.30 13.80
N PRO A 122 9.19 1.11 14.43
CA PRO A 122 8.11 0.64 15.28
C PRO A 122 8.00 1.46 16.56
N TRP A 123 6.79 1.58 17.11
CA TRP A 123 6.53 2.41 18.30
C TRP A 123 7.41 2.05 19.51
N ASN A 124 7.76 0.78 19.68
CA ASN A 124 8.57 0.32 20.80
C ASN A 124 9.98 0.94 20.82
N ASP A 125 10.52 1.38 19.68
CA ASP A 125 11.85 1.99 19.60
C ASP A 125 11.87 3.44 20.11
N PHE A 126 10.70 4.05 20.32
CA PHE A 126 10.56 5.38 20.89
C PHE A 126 10.32 5.39 22.41
N VAL A 127 10.24 4.22 23.04
CA VAL A 127 9.96 4.07 24.47
C VAL A 127 11.25 3.77 25.24
N THR A 128 11.44 4.47 26.36
CA THR A 128 12.59 4.28 27.25
C THR A 128 12.35 3.22 28.32
N ASP A 129 11.11 3.05 28.79
CA ASP A 129 10.73 1.99 29.72
C ASP A 129 10.82 0.63 29.02
N GLU A 130 11.69 -0.25 29.51
CA GLU A 130 11.95 -1.55 28.89
C GLU A 130 10.74 -2.49 28.96
N THR A 131 9.90 -2.38 30.00
CA THR A 131 8.70 -3.22 30.12
C THR A 131 7.66 -2.80 29.09
N VAL A 132 7.36 -1.50 29.00
CA VAL A 132 6.43 -0.96 27.99
C VAL A 132 6.94 -1.24 26.58
N LYS A 133 8.25 -1.13 26.35
CA LYS A 133 8.89 -1.50 25.08
C LYS A 133 8.61 -2.97 24.70
N GLN A 134 8.81 -3.92 25.62
CA GLN A 134 8.55 -5.33 25.33
C GLN A 134 7.06 -5.63 25.12
N ASN A 135 6.18 -4.99 25.87
CA ASN A 135 4.73 -5.12 25.70
C ASN A 135 4.29 -4.63 24.30
N LEU A 136 4.75 -3.44 23.88
CA LEU A 136 4.50 -2.93 22.53
C LEU A 136 5.07 -3.86 21.45
N ARG A 137 6.29 -4.34 21.64
CA ARG A 137 6.93 -5.27 20.70
C ARG A 137 6.11 -6.55 20.53
N THR A 138 5.52 -7.04 21.61
CA THR A 138 4.69 -8.25 21.62
C THR A 138 3.42 -8.03 20.80
N ILE A 139 2.69 -6.94 21.05
CA ILE A 139 1.44 -6.67 20.35
C ILE A 139 1.64 -6.35 18.87
N ILE A 140 2.71 -5.60 18.53
CA ILE A 140 3.07 -5.31 17.13
C ILE A 140 3.33 -6.60 16.36
N ARG A 141 4.10 -7.53 16.93
CA ARG A 141 4.38 -8.83 16.31
C ARG A 141 3.12 -9.68 16.14
N TYR A 142 2.22 -9.65 17.11
CA TYR A 142 0.95 -10.34 17.04
C TYR A 142 0.11 -9.83 15.85
N ARG A 143 -0.06 -8.51 15.71
CA ARG A 143 -0.77 -7.90 14.58
C ARG A 143 -0.14 -8.20 13.22
N GLN A 144 1.18 -8.15 13.12
CA GLN A 144 1.90 -8.48 11.88
C GLN A 144 1.63 -9.92 11.44
N ARG A 145 1.77 -10.89 12.35
CA ARG A 145 1.51 -12.31 12.04
C ARG A 145 0.07 -12.57 11.59
N ASN A 146 -0.91 -11.96 12.25
CA ASN A 146 -2.31 -12.11 11.85
C ASN A 146 -2.58 -11.52 10.46
N THR A 147 -1.94 -10.39 10.13
CA THR A 147 -2.05 -9.79 8.80
C THR A 147 -1.40 -10.66 7.72
N ASP A 148 -0.21 -11.20 7.98
CA ASP A 148 0.52 -12.08 7.05
C ASP A 148 -0.27 -13.36 6.75
N PHE A 149 -0.93 -13.92 7.77
CA PHE A 149 -1.80 -15.09 7.62
C PHE A 149 -2.95 -14.82 6.65
N VAL A 150 -3.68 -13.72 6.86
CA VAL A 150 -4.82 -13.32 6.01
C VAL A 150 -4.36 -13.05 4.56
N GLN A 151 -3.22 -12.38 4.37
CA GLN A 151 -2.67 -12.15 3.04
C GLN A 151 -2.24 -13.44 2.35
N THR A 152 -1.64 -14.38 3.08
CA THR A 152 -1.24 -15.70 2.55
C THR A 152 -2.45 -16.50 2.07
N GLU A 153 -3.55 -16.47 2.81
CA GLU A 153 -4.80 -17.12 2.38
C GLU A 153 -5.38 -16.46 1.12
N ALA A 154 -5.37 -15.13 1.04
CA ALA A 154 -5.83 -14.40 -0.14
C ALA A 154 -5.01 -14.75 -1.40
N VAL A 155 -3.68 -14.84 -1.30
CA VAL A 155 -2.80 -15.23 -2.42
C VAL A 155 -3.10 -16.65 -2.90
N ARG A 156 -3.25 -17.62 -1.99
CA ARG A 156 -3.61 -19.01 -2.34
C ARG A 156 -4.94 -19.09 -3.10
N HIS A 157 -5.91 -18.24 -2.77
CA HIS A 157 -7.18 -18.16 -3.50
C HIS A 157 -7.04 -17.59 -4.92
N VAL A 158 -6.05 -16.74 -5.18
CA VAL A 158 -5.75 -16.23 -6.54
C VAL A 158 -5.06 -17.32 -7.37
N ASP A 159 -4.06 -18.00 -6.82
CA ASP A 159 -3.30 -19.04 -7.53
C ASP A 159 -4.18 -20.21 -7.98
N THR A 160 -5.16 -20.61 -7.15
CA THR A 160 -6.12 -21.66 -7.50
C THR A 160 -7.04 -21.29 -8.68
N ARG A 161 -7.32 -19.99 -8.90
CA ARG A 161 -8.07 -19.52 -10.07
C ARG A 161 -7.20 -19.47 -11.32
N LEU A 162 -5.93 -19.09 -11.19
CA LEU A 162 -4.97 -19.07 -12.30
C LEU A 162 -4.66 -20.49 -12.82
N ALA A 163 -4.67 -21.50 -11.95
CA ALA A 163 -4.46 -22.91 -12.32
C ALA A 163 -5.55 -23.48 -13.28
N THR A 164 -6.69 -22.80 -13.43
CA THR A 164 -7.75 -23.21 -14.38
C THR A 164 -7.62 -22.59 -15.78
N CYS A 165 -6.57 -21.80 -16.03
CA CYS A 165 -6.31 -21.25 -17.36
C CYS A 165 -5.74 -22.32 -18.30
N ILE A 166 -6.55 -22.81 -19.24
CA ILE A 166 -6.09 -23.48 -20.46
C ILE A 166 -6.16 -22.43 -21.58
N PRO A 167 -5.05 -22.13 -22.28
CA PRO A 167 -5.03 -21.11 -23.34
C PRO A 167 -5.93 -21.45 -24.53
#